data_AF-A0A2M9CNF8-F1
#
_entry.id   AF-A0A2M9CNF8-F1
#
_cell.length_a   1.000
_cell.length_b   1.000
_cell.length_c   1.000
_cell.angle_alpha   90.00
_cell.angle_beta   90.00
_cell.angle_gamma   90.00
#
_symmetry.space_group_name_H-M   'P 1'
#
loop_
_entity.id
_entity.type
_entity.pdbx_description
1 polymer ?
#
loop_
_entity_poly.entity_id
_entity_poly.type
_entity_poly.pdbx_seq_one_letter_code
_entity_poly.pdbx_strand_id
1 'polypeptide(L)' 'MTLMTDSATATETDAVPRTQWSAVQAGLWVGRRDGEFAGMIEQIWGSGYQVTTRLGKTLGVFGTMEEAQQALR' A
#
# COMPACT_ATOMS: atom_id res chain seq x y z
N MET A 1 17.36 40.73 -2.36
CA MET A 1 16.15 40.23 -3.05
C MET A 1 16.55 38.94 -3.74
N THR A 2 15.86 37.85 -3.36
CA THR A 2 16.03 36.46 -3.79
C THR A 2 16.11 36.29 -5.30
N LEU A 3 16.76 35.22 -5.77
CA LEU A 3 16.25 34.26 -6.76
C LEU A 3 17.23 33.06 -6.83
N MET A 4 16.97 32.03 -6.01
CA MET A 4 17.44 30.68 -6.26
C MET A 4 16.28 29.96 -6.94
N THR A 5 16.45 29.59 -8.21
CA THR A 5 15.53 28.68 -8.89
C THR A 5 16.35 27.46 -9.28
N ASP A 6 16.37 26.47 -8.39
CA ASP A 6 16.81 25.12 -8.77
C ASP A 6 15.59 24.41 -9.34
N SER A 7 15.54 24.33 -10.67
CA SER A 7 14.55 23.54 -11.40
C SER A 7 14.96 22.08 -11.36
N ALA A 8 14.53 21.36 -10.34
CA ALA A 8 14.59 19.90 -10.36
C ALA A 8 13.55 19.39 -11.37
N THR A 9 14.02 18.97 -12.54
CA THR A 9 13.26 18.15 -13.51
C THR A 9 12.85 16.84 -12.82
N ALA A 10 11.60 16.78 -12.35
CA ALA A 10 10.98 15.54 -11.93
C ALA A 10 10.71 14.70 -13.18
N THR A 11 11.45 13.61 -13.33
CA THR A 11 11.16 12.57 -14.31
C THR A 11 9.77 11.99 -13.99
N GLU A 12 8.76 12.28 -14.81
CA GLU A 12 7.45 11.60 -14.79
C GLU A 12 7.68 10.12 -15.11
N THR A 13 8.03 9.35 -14.09
CA THR A 13 7.77 7.91 -14.10
C THR A 13 6.27 7.80 -13.92
N ASP A 14 5.59 7.25 -14.93
CA ASP A 14 4.19 6.86 -14.90
C ASP A 14 3.88 6.21 -13.54
N ALA A 15 3.32 7.01 -12.64
CA ALA A 15 3.29 6.68 -11.23
C ALA A 15 2.14 5.71 -11.04
N VAL A 16 2.45 4.41 -11.06
CA VAL A 16 1.48 3.36 -10.72
C VAL A 16 0.76 3.79 -9.44
N PRO A 17 -0.58 3.93 -9.46
CA PRO A 17 -1.31 4.53 -8.35
C PRO A 17 -1.03 3.74 -7.07
N ARG A 18 -0.33 4.39 -6.14
CA ARG A 18 0.12 3.74 -4.90
C ARG A 18 -1.09 3.45 -4.02
N THR A 19 -1.20 2.21 -3.56
CA THR A 19 -2.19 1.83 -2.54
C THR A 19 -1.96 2.62 -1.25
N GLN A 20 -2.95 3.38 -0.82
CA GLN A 20 -2.99 4.06 0.47
C GLN A 20 -3.58 3.10 1.50
N TRP A 21 -2.85 2.87 2.60
CA TRP A 21 -3.26 1.94 3.64
C TRP A 21 -3.77 2.67 4.87
N SER A 22 -4.88 2.20 5.43
CA SER A 22 -5.44 2.72 6.68
C SER A 22 -5.78 1.57 7.62
N ALA A 23 -5.36 1.66 8.87
CA ALA A 23 -5.81 0.75 9.91
C ALA A 23 -7.30 1.02 10.21
N VAL A 24 -8.14 -0.01 10.11
CA VAL A 24 -9.57 0.11 10.43
C VAL A 24 -9.88 -0.44 11.83
N GLN A 25 -9.09 -1.42 12.28
CA GLN A 25 -9.06 -1.92 13.65
C GLN A 25 -7.72 -2.61 13.90
N ALA A 26 -7.47 -3.04 15.15
CA ALA A 26 -6.27 -3.80 15.48
C ALA A 26 -6.16 -5.05 14.59
N GLY A 27 -5.02 -5.20 13.92
CA GLY A 27 -4.75 -6.35 13.04
C GLY A 27 -5.47 -6.32 11.69
N LEU A 28 -6.14 -5.23 11.29
CA LEU A 28 -6.79 -5.12 9.98
C LEU A 28 -6.54 -3.76 9.34
N TRP A 29 -6.05 -3.80 8.11
CA TRP A 29 -5.80 -2.62 7.27
C TRP A 29 -6.53 -2.73 5.95
N VAL A 30 -7.06 -1.61 5.48
CA VAL A 30 -7.71 -1.49 4.18
C VAL A 30 -6.83 -0.65 3.26
N GLY A 31 -6.56 -1.19 2.08
CA GLY A 31 -5.84 -0.54 1.01
C GLY A 31 -6.82 0.08 0.02
N ARG A 32 -6.60 1.35 -0.32
CA ARG A 32 -7.36 2.06 -1.35
C ARG A 32 -6.46 2.60 -2.46
N ARG A 33 -6.95 2.59 -3.70
CA ARG A 33 -6.33 3.26 -4.86
C ARG A 33 -7.36 4.20 -5.44
N ASP A 34 -6.99 5.47 -5.57
CA ASP A 34 -7.88 6.51 -6.10
C ASP A 34 -9.26 6.56 -5.41
N GLY A 35 -9.26 6.30 -4.09
CA GLY A 35 -10.48 6.26 -3.27
C GLY A 35 -11.24 4.93 -3.31
N GLU A 36 -10.91 4.02 -4.23
CA GLU A 36 -11.54 2.71 -4.36
C GLU A 36 -10.85 1.64 -3.52
N PHE A 37 -11.61 0.62 -3.08
CA PHE A 37 -11.07 -0.54 -2.38
C PHE A 37 -10.15 -1.37 -3.30
N ALA A 38 -8.88 -1.51 -2.91
CA ALA A 38 -7.90 -2.32 -3.63
C ALA A 38 -7.67 -3.68 -2.96
N GLY A 39 -7.84 -3.76 -1.63
CA GLY A 39 -7.66 -4.98 -0.86
C GLY A 39 -7.52 -4.70 0.64
N MET A 40 -7.21 -5.74 1.39
CA MET A 40 -7.02 -5.70 2.84
C MET A 40 -5.82 -6.51 3.28
N ILE A 41 -5.28 -6.16 4.44
CA ILE A 41 -4.24 -6.91 5.14
C ILE A 41 -4.78 -7.30 6.51
N GLU A 42 -4.65 -8.58 6.84
CA GLU A 42 -5.01 -9.13 8.16
C GLU A 42 -3.76 -9.63 8.86
N GLN A 43 -3.57 -9.24 10.11
CA GLN A 43 -2.57 -9.85 10.97
C GLN A 43 -3.09 -11.21 11.45
N ILE A 44 -2.38 -12.27 11.09
CA ILE A 44 -2.59 -13.62 11.62
C ILE A 44 -1.61 -13.82 12.78
N TRP A 45 -2.14 -13.99 13.98
CA TRP A 45 -1.33 -14.11 15.19
C TRP A 45 -0.36 -15.30 15.08
N GLY A 46 0.93 -15.02 15.25
CA GLY A 46 2.01 -16.02 15.13
C GLY A 46 2.41 -16.38 13.70
N SER A 47 1.69 -15.91 12.67
CA SER A 47 1.94 -16.31 11.27
C SER A 47 2.34 -15.15 10.35
N GLY A 48 1.95 -13.90 10.66
CA GLY A 48 2.32 -12.73 9.88
C GLY A 48 1.13 -11.95 9.35
N TYR A 49 1.22 -11.47 8.11
CA TYR A 49 0.25 -10.56 7.49
C TYR A 49 -0.29 -11.17 6.19
N GLN A 50 -1.56 -11.55 6.20
CA GLN A 50 -2.25 -12.06 5.01
C GLN A 50 -2.76 -10.90 4.16
N VAL A 51 -2.51 -10.95 2.85
CA VAL A 51 -3.01 -9.96 1.89
C VAL A 51 -4.14 -10.56 1.07
N THR A 52 -5.27 -9.86 1.01
CA THR A 52 -6.44 -10.23 0.21
C THR A 52 -6.79 -9.10 -0.74
N THR A 53 -6.91 -9.39 -2.04
CA THR A 53 -7.26 -8.40 -3.07
C THR A 53 -8.74 -8.01 -3.02
N ARG A 54 -9.13 -6.97 -3.75
CA ARG A 54 -10.54 -6.57 -3.92
C ARG A 54 -11.47 -7.69 -4.43
N LEU A 55 -10.91 -8.69 -5.12
CA LEU A 55 -11.67 -9.82 -5.66
C LEU A 55 -11.75 -11.01 -4.68
N GLY A 56 -11.29 -10.84 -3.43
CA GLY A 56 -11.24 -11.91 -2.43
C GLY A 56 -10.11 -12.92 -2.65
N LYS A 57 -9.24 -12.72 -3.65
CA LYS A 57 -8.06 -13.57 -3.85
C LYS A 57 -7.00 -13.24 -2.80
N THR A 58 -6.56 -14.25 -2.06
CA THR A 58 -5.38 -14.17 -1.17
C THR A 58 -4.09 -14.20 -1.99
N LEU A 59 -3.19 -13.26 -1.75
CA LEU A 59 -1.88 -13.19 -2.40
C LEU A 59 -0.79 -13.96 -1.63
N GLY A 60 -1.00 -14.16 -0.32
CA GLY A 60 -0.10 -14.89 0.55
C GLY A 60 -0.08 -14.33 1.97
N VAL A 61 0.82 -14.89 2.78
CA VAL A 61 1.15 -14.42 4.14
C VAL A 61 2.60 -13.93 4.13
N PHE A 62 2.82 -12.74 4.66
CA PHE A 62 4.11 -12.06 4.67
C PHE A 62 4.61 -11.85 6.10
N GLY A 63 5.92 -11.81 6.30
CA GLY A 63 6.52 -11.70 7.63
C GLY A 63 6.35 -10.31 8.23
N THR A 64 6.26 -9.29 7.38
CA THR A 64 6.12 -7.89 7.80
C THR A 64 4.97 -7.17 7.11
N MET A 65 4.48 -6.10 7.74
CA MET A 65 3.47 -5.23 7.16
C MET A 65 3.94 -4.58 5.85
N GLU A 66 5.22 -4.22 5.77
CA GLU A 66 5.80 -3.60 4.58
C GLU A 66 5.79 -4.55 3.38
N GLU A 67 6.22 -5.80 3.56
CA GLU A 67 6.14 -6.84 2.53
C GLU A 67 4.69 -7.06 2.07
N ALA A 68 3.74 -7.11 3.01
CA ALA A 68 2.32 -7.26 2.70
C ALA A 68 1.77 -6.09 1.87
N GLN A 69 2.14 -4.85 2.21
CA GLN A 69 1.72 -3.66 1.45
C GLN A 69 2.32 -3.65 0.04
N GLN A 70 3.57 -4.09 -0.12
CA GLN A 70 4.25 -4.16 -1.41
C GLN A 70 3.69 -5.26 -2.33
N ALA A 71 3.08 -6.31 -1.76
CA ALA A 71 2.45 -7.38 -2.52
C ALA A 71 1.21 -6.91 -3.31
N LEU A 72 0.55 -5.83 -2.85
CA LEU A 72 -0.64 -5.27 -3.48
C LEU A 72 -0.28 -3.98 -4.27
N ARG A 73 0.33 -4.17 -5.45
CA ARG A 73 0.65 -3.12 -6.45
C ARG A 73 -0.50 -2.77 -7.37
#